data_AF-A0AAW1FAA7-F1
#
_entry.id   AF-A0AAW1FAA7-F1
#
_cell.length_a   1.000
_cell.length_b   1.000
_cell.length_c   1.000
_cell.angle_alpha   90.00
_cell.angle_beta   90.00
_cell.angle_gamma   90.00
#
_symmetry.space_group_name_H-M   'P 1'
#
loop_
_entity.id
_entity.type
_entity.pdbx_description
1 polymer ?
#
loop_
_entity_poly.entity_id
_entity_poly.type
_entity_poly.pdbx_seq_one_letter_code
_entity_poly.pdbx_strand_id
1 'polypeptide(L)'
;MDHQAVEHLVKTHFLAEVYAVATLRSFSAIHPLYKLLFPHFRYTLHINTGGRRNLFGPEGALSKSSLGYEGLTELMRRALSETTYSSLCLPENIIARGLESVPNFYYRDDGLNLWNIVNSFVKAVVGYYYPSDSEVRKDTELQEWICEIFTHGFLGNTASEFPASFDTVEEVIKFITMLIFTVTGQHAAVNNGQFDYYSWGPNESLLLIKPPPTTKGQSSMKTILETLPDVGDTVSFAAMVWLLSAKYTDEVLMGEYPDERFQEPAAKQMMKKFQAELSDLSEAISTRNLQLEIPYTYLNPTEIENSVAI
;
A
#
# COMPACT_ATOMS: atom_id res chain seq x y z
N MET A 1 -12.60 0.11 11.19
CA MET A 1 -11.28 -0.10 11.86
C MET A 1 -10.37 -1.08 11.15
N ASP A 2 -10.88 -2.20 10.62
CA ASP A 2 -10.05 -3.16 9.85
C ASP A 2 -9.29 -2.49 8.70
N HIS A 3 -9.98 -1.69 7.87
CA HIS A 3 -9.35 -0.88 6.82
C HIS A 3 -8.18 -0.02 7.34
N GLN A 4 -8.41 0.83 8.35
CA GLN A 4 -7.37 1.72 8.89
C GLN A 4 -6.19 0.95 9.50
N ALA A 5 -6.46 -0.06 10.32
CA ALA A 5 -5.43 -0.77 11.06
C ALA A 5 -4.64 -1.76 10.18
N VAL A 6 -5.34 -2.48 9.32
CA VAL A 6 -4.81 -3.65 8.61
C VAL A 6 -4.47 -3.29 7.18
N GLU A 7 -5.48 -2.92 6.38
CA GLU A 7 -5.30 -2.69 4.94
C GLU A 7 -4.47 -1.44 4.65
N HIS A 8 -4.59 -0.41 5.50
CA HIS A 8 -3.84 0.84 5.38
C HIS A 8 -2.54 0.78 6.19
N LEU A 9 -2.59 0.81 7.53
CA LEU A 9 -1.37 0.93 8.33
C LEU A 9 -0.42 -0.28 8.20
N VAL A 10 -0.89 -1.50 8.49
CA VAL A 10 0.00 -2.68 8.47
C VAL A 10 0.45 -3.01 7.06
N LYS A 11 -0.49 -3.19 6.12
CA LYS A 11 -0.21 -3.73 4.79
C LYS A 11 0.40 -2.73 3.81
N THR A 12 0.37 -1.42 4.09
CA THR A 12 1.10 -0.43 3.26
C THR A 12 2.16 0.29 4.08
N HIS A 13 1.78 1.13 5.05
CA HIS A 13 2.73 2.00 5.76
C HIS A 13 3.88 1.23 6.42
N PHE A 14 3.58 0.23 7.24
CA PHE A 14 4.61 -0.46 8.03
C PHE A 14 5.47 -1.36 7.16
N LEU A 15 4.88 -2.04 6.17
CA LEU A 15 5.67 -2.79 5.19
C LEU A 15 6.56 -1.87 4.36
N ALA A 16 6.05 -0.73 3.89
CA ALA A 16 6.85 0.28 3.18
C ALA A 16 8.05 0.75 4.02
N GLU A 17 7.86 0.99 5.31
CA GLU A 17 8.94 1.37 6.24
C GLU A 17 9.94 0.24 6.45
N VAL A 18 9.51 -1.01 6.60
CA VAL A 18 10.41 -2.19 6.65
C VAL A 18 11.28 -2.24 5.39
N TYR A 19 10.66 -2.12 4.23
CA TYR A 19 11.37 -2.16 2.95
C TYR A 19 12.35 -0.99 2.80
N ALA A 20 11.95 0.21 3.21
CA ALA A 20 12.79 1.40 3.18
C ALA A 20 14.02 1.24 4.08
N VAL A 21 13.82 0.83 5.34
CA VAL A 21 14.91 0.64 6.31
C VAL A 21 15.89 -0.43 5.82
N ALA A 22 15.40 -1.58 5.36
CA ALA A 22 16.26 -2.64 4.86
C ALA A 22 17.04 -2.20 3.61
N THR A 23 16.40 -1.48 2.68
CA THR A 23 17.04 -0.95 1.47
C THR A 23 18.18 0.02 1.82
N LEU A 24 17.95 0.92 2.77
CA LEU A 24 18.96 1.90 3.22
C LEU A 24 20.14 1.28 3.96
N ARG A 25 19.94 0.11 4.59
CA ARG A 25 20.95 -0.56 5.40
C ARG A 25 21.76 -1.60 4.64
N SER A 26 21.14 -2.25 3.65
CA SER A 26 21.71 -3.43 3.00
C SER A 26 22.30 -3.14 1.62
N PHE A 27 21.74 -2.19 0.88
CA PHE A 27 22.26 -1.85 -0.45
C PHE A 27 23.17 -0.64 -0.43
N SER A 28 24.26 -0.72 -1.18
CA SER A 28 25.06 0.45 -1.54
C SER A 28 24.28 1.37 -2.50
N ALA A 29 24.57 2.68 -2.47
CA ALA A 29 23.88 3.65 -3.33
C ALA A 29 24.10 3.41 -4.85
N ILE A 30 25.12 2.64 -5.22
CA ILE A 30 25.43 2.25 -6.60
C ILE A 30 24.64 1.01 -7.06
N HIS A 31 24.09 0.24 -6.12
CA HIS A 31 23.39 -1.00 -6.38
C HIS A 31 22.16 -0.75 -7.27
N PRO A 32 21.92 -1.58 -8.32
CA PRO A 32 20.80 -1.35 -9.24
C PRO A 32 19.44 -1.38 -8.55
N LEU A 33 19.25 -2.26 -7.56
CA LEU A 33 18.00 -2.32 -6.80
C LEU A 33 17.84 -1.13 -5.84
N TYR A 34 18.91 -0.56 -5.31
CA TYR A 34 18.82 0.68 -4.56
C TYR A 34 18.34 1.82 -5.46
N LYS A 35 18.93 1.95 -6.66
CA LYS A 35 18.53 2.97 -7.63
C LYS A 35 17.06 2.83 -8.05
N LEU A 36 16.58 1.60 -8.23
CA LEU A 36 15.20 1.29 -8.58
C LEU A 36 14.23 1.58 -7.43
N LEU A 37 14.55 1.13 -6.21
CA LEU A 37 13.62 1.13 -5.07
C LEU A 37 13.59 2.44 -4.30
N PHE A 38 14.73 3.15 -4.20
CA PHE A 38 14.83 4.36 -3.38
C PHE A 38 13.76 5.43 -3.67
N PRO A 39 13.41 5.74 -4.94
CA PRO A 39 12.33 6.68 -5.24
C PRO A 39 10.98 6.29 -4.59
N HIS A 40 10.76 5.00 -4.36
CA HIS A 40 9.52 4.46 -3.80
C HIS A 40 9.41 4.52 -2.27
N PHE A 41 10.40 5.12 -1.59
CA PHE A 41 10.42 5.28 -0.13
C PHE A 41 10.47 6.74 0.32
N ARG A 42 10.24 7.68 -0.61
CA ARG A 42 10.22 9.10 -0.30
C ARG A 42 9.20 9.37 0.81
N TYR A 43 9.66 10.05 1.86
CA TYR A 43 8.88 10.42 3.05
C TYR A 43 8.26 9.30 3.89
N THR A 44 8.31 8.02 3.49
CA THR A 44 7.73 6.90 4.26
C THR A 44 8.18 6.85 5.72
N LEU A 45 9.48 7.01 6.00
CA LEU A 45 9.99 7.05 7.38
C LEU A 45 9.49 8.27 8.16
N HIS A 46 9.35 9.41 7.48
CA HIS A 46 8.89 10.65 8.07
C HIS A 46 7.42 10.55 8.47
N ILE A 47 6.57 10.15 7.52
CA ILE A 47 5.12 10.07 7.74
C ILE A 47 4.79 9.01 8.79
N ASN A 48 5.44 7.83 8.78
CA ASN A 48 5.20 6.81 9.79
C ASN A 48 5.67 7.23 11.19
N THR A 49 6.76 7.99 11.29
CA THR A 49 7.19 8.58 12.57
C THR A 49 6.18 9.60 13.09
N GLY A 50 5.63 10.43 12.20
CA GLY A 50 4.52 11.33 12.52
C GLY A 50 3.26 10.58 12.96
N GLY A 51 2.89 9.51 12.25
CA GLY A 51 1.73 8.67 12.53
C GLY A 51 1.83 7.97 13.89
N ARG A 52 3.01 7.45 14.26
CA ARG A 52 3.27 6.87 15.59
C ARG A 52 2.98 7.85 16.72
N ARG A 53 3.28 9.13 16.51
CA ARG A 53 3.08 10.18 17.51
C ARG A 53 1.63 10.67 17.54
N ASN A 54 1.07 10.96 16.38
CA ASN A 54 -0.15 11.78 16.28
C ASN A 54 -1.41 10.96 15.95
N LEU A 55 -1.27 9.76 15.38
CA LEU A 55 -2.40 8.99 14.82
C LEU A 55 -2.68 7.72 15.63
N PHE A 56 -1.74 6.79 15.67
CA PHE A 56 -1.95 5.46 16.28
C PHE A 56 -1.11 5.22 17.54
N GLY A 57 -0.50 6.28 18.09
CA GLY A 57 0.10 6.27 19.41
C GLY A 57 -0.93 6.34 20.55
N PRO A 58 -0.50 6.22 21.83
CA PRO A 58 -1.40 6.24 22.98
C PRO A 58 -2.27 7.51 23.09
N GLU A 59 -1.74 8.65 22.67
CA GLU A 59 -2.46 9.95 22.63
C GLU A 59 -2.91 10.34 21.20
N GLY A 60 -2.76 9.43 20.23
CA GLY A 60 -3.06 9.70 18.83
C GLY A 60 -4.57 9.71 18.54
N ALA A 61 -4.97 10.26 17.39
CA ALA A 61 -6.38 10.41 17.04
C ALA A 61 -7.17 9.08 17.03
N LEU A 62 -6.55 7.96 16.62
CA LEU A 62 -7.19 6.64 16.61
C LEU A 62 -7.33 5.99 18.00
N SER A 63 -6.68 6.53 19.03
CA SER A 63 -6.89 6.08 20.42
C SER A 63 -8.33 6.30 20.90
N LYS A 64 -9.08 7.20 20.25
CA LYS A 64 -10.51 7.46 20.50
C LYS A 64 -11.45 6.54 19.72
N SER A 65 -10.94 5.72 18.80
CA SER A 65 -11.78 4.79 18.03
C SER A 65 -12.41 3.74 18.94
N SER A 66 -13.42 3.00 18.44
CA SER A 66 -14.08 1.94 19.22
C SER A 66 -13.13 0.84 19.72
N LEU A 67 -11.98 0.62 19.08
CA LEU A 67 -10.99 -0.34 19.55
C LEU A 67 -10.04 0.25 20.61
N GLY A 68 -9.95 1.57 20.69
CA GLY A 68 -8.93 2.27 21.47
C GLY A 68 -7.50 1.92 21.04
N TYR A 69 -6.53 2.41 21.81
CA TYR A 69 -5.10 2.13 21.54
C TYR A 69 -4.74 0.64 21.66
N GLU A 70 -5.18 -0.03 22.73
CA GLU A 70 -4.85 -1.44 22.99
C GLU A 70 -5.48 -2.38 21.96
N GLY A 71 -6.76 -2.18 21.63
CA GLY A 71 -7.45 -3.00 20.62
C GLY A 71 -6.87 -2.77 19.22
N LEU A 72 -6.50 -1.54 18.87
CA LEU A 72 -5.80 -1.24 17.63
C LEU A 72 -4.45 -1.96 17.55
N THR A 73 -3.66 -1.92 18.63
CA THR A 73 -2.36 -2.59 18.72
C THR A 73 -2.50 -4.10 18.56
N GLU A 74 -3.47 -4.71 19.25
CA GLU A 74 -3.72 -6.15 19.16
C GLU A 74 -4.21 -6.56 17.76
N LEU A 75 -5.07 -5.76 17.12
CA LEU A 75 -5.53 -6.02 15.76
C LEU A 75 -4.35 -5.99 14.77
N MET A 76 -3.49 -4.98 14.84
CA MET A 76 -2.30 -4.89 13.98
C MET A 76 -1.33 -6.05 14.22
N ARG A 77 -1.14 -6.47 15.49
CA ARG A 77 -0.30 -7.62 15.84
C ARG A 77 -0.82 -8.91 15.20
N ARG A 78 -2.13 -9.17 15.26
CA ARG A 78 -2.75 -10.35 14.62
C ARG A 78 -2.63 -10.29 13.10
N ALA A 79 -2.94 -9.14 12.51
CA ALA A 79 -2.84 -8.92 11.08
C ALA A 79 -1.43 -9.21 10.56
N LEU A 80 -0.37 -8.73 11.22
CA LEU A 80 1.00 -9.06 10.84
C LEU A 80 1.27 -10.57 10.91
N SER A 81 0.80 -11.25 11.96
CA SER A 81 1.02 -12.69 12.12
C SER A 81 0.31 -13.56 11.07
N GLU A 82 -0.77 -13.04 10.48
CA GLU A 82 -1.60 -13.72 9.48
C GLU A 82 -1.28 -13.25 8.03
N THR A 83 -0.46 -12.21 7.87
CA THR A 83 -0.08 -11.70 6.54
C THR A 83 0.87 -12.68 5.86
N THR A 84 0.49 -13.11 4.66
CA THR A 84 1.32 -14.00 3.82
C THR A 84 1.87 -13.27 2.60
N TYR A 85 2.97 -13.75 2.05
CA TYR A 85 3.56 -13.19 0.84
C TYR A 85 2.58 -13.18 -0.33
N SER A 86 1.85 -14.29 -0.52
CA SER A 86 0.80 -14.41 -1.54
C SER A 86 -0.36 -13.44 -1.33
N SER A 87 -0.71 -13.09 -0.08
CA SER A 87 -1.77 -12.11 0.19
C SER A 87 -1.43 -10.69 -0.25
N LEU A 88 -0.14 -10.36 -0.41
CA LEU A 88 0.36 -9.07 -0.88
C LEU A 88 0.61 -9.06 -2.39
N CYS A 89 0.62 -10.23 -3.04
CA CYS A 89 0.63 -10.35 -4.48
C CYS A 89 -0.79 -10.26 -5.03
N LEU A 90 -1.17 -9.12 -5.64
CA LEU A 90 -2.55 -8.85 -6.03
C LEU A 90 -3.19 -9.99 -6.87
N PRO A 91 -2.54 -10.56 -7.90
CA PRO A 91 -3.13 -11.67 -8.65
C PRO A 91 -3.45 -12.89 -7.78
N GLU A 92 -2.54 -13.25 -6.87
CA GLU A 92 -2.70 -14.37 -5.95
C GLU A 92 -3.81 -14.08 -4.92
N ASN A 93 -3.87 -12.84 -4.41
CA ASN A 93 -4.94 -12.38 -3.51
C ASN A 93 -6.33 -12.47 -4.15
N ILE A 94 -6.47 -12.02 -5.40
CA ILE A 94 -7.74 -12.05 -6.14
C ILE A 94 -8.22 -13.49 -6.36
N ILE A 95 -7.30 -14.39 -6.74
CA ILE A 95 -7.59 -15.81 -6.94
C ILE A 95 -7.98 -16.47 -5.61
N ALA A 96 -7.19 -16.26 -4.55
CA ALA A 96 -7.41 -16.87 -3.24
C ALA A 96 -8.77 -16.49 -2.63
N ARG A 97 -9.29 -15.31 -2.98
CA ARG A 97 -10.61 -14.81 -2.54
C ARG A 97 -11.76 -15.18 -3.48
N GLY A 98 -11.49 -15.84 -4.60
CA GLY A 98 -12.49 -16.22 -5.60
C GLY A 98 -13.12 -15.01 -6.31
N LEU A 99 -12.37 -13.93 -6.49
CA LEU A 99 -12.89 -12.65 -7.00
C LEU A 99 -12.66 -12.44 -8.50
N GLU A 100 -12.15 -13.44 -9.23
CA GLU A 100 -11.77 -13.32 -10.64
C GLU A 100 -12.93 -12.96 -11.58
N SER A 101 -14.14 -13.42 -11.28
CA SER A 101 -15.30 -13.32 -12.18
C SER A 101 -16.37 -12.32 -11.72
N VAL A 102 -16.13 -11.60 -10.62
CA VAL A 102 -17.09 -10.60 -10.11
C VAL A 102 -17.21 -9.44 -11.10
N PRO A 103 -18.42 -9.11 -11.60
CA PRO A 103 -18.59 -7.99 -12.52
C PRO A 103 -18.36 -6.66 -11.81
N ASN A 104 -17.92 -5.64 -12.55
CA ASN A 104 -17.72 -4.26 -12.05
C ASN A 104 -16.77 -4.14 -10.85
N PHE A 105 -15.76 -5.02 -10.77
CA PHE A 105 -14.75 -4.98 -9.72
C PHE A 105 -13.55 -4.14 -10.17
N TYR A 106 -13.71 -2.81 -10.18
CA TYR A 106 -12.71 -1.91 -10.77
C TYR A 106 -11.37 -1.89 -10.03
N TYR A 107 -11.33 -2.11 -8.71
CA TYR A 107 -10.07 -2.31 -7.99
C TYR A 107 -9.27 -3.51 -8.53
N ARG A 108 -9.94 -4.62 -8.84
CA ARG A 108 -9.33 -5.81 -9.41
C ARG A 108 -8.86 -5.50 -10.83
N ASP A 109 -9.74 -4.96 -11.66
CA ASP A 109 -9.46 -4.78 -13.08
C ASP A 109 -8.31 -3.79 -13.29
N ASP A 110 -8.38 -2.63 -12.64
CA ASP A 110 -7.35 -1.60 -12.74
C ASP A 110 -6.06 -2.05 -12.03
N GLY A 111 -6.19 -2.69 -10.86
CA GLY A 111 -5.06 -3.18 -10.09
C GLY A 111 -4.27 -4.29 -10.79
N LEU A 112 -4.94 -5.24 -11.44
CA LEU A 112 -4.27 -6.31 -12.19
C LEU A 112 -3.56 -5.76 -13.43
N ASN A 113 -4.16 -4.78 -14.13
CA ASN A 113 -3.48 -4.11 -15.23
C ASN A 113 -2.23 -3.36 -14.74
N LEU A 114 -2.36 -2.59 -13.65
CA LEU A 114 -1.23 -1.90 -13.04
C LEU A 114 -0.13 -2.87 -12.58
N TRP A 115 -0.51 -3.97 -11.91
CA TRP A 115 0.41 -5.03 -11.49
C TRP A 115 1.21 -5.58 -12.67
N ASN A 116 0.56 -5.86 -13.80
CA ASN A 116 1.22 -6.37 -14.99
C ASN A 116 2.20 -5.36 -15.61
N ILE A 117 1.86 -4.06 -15.59
CA ILE A 117 2.75 -2.99 -16.04
C ILE A 117 3.98 -2.88 -15.13
N VAL A 118 3.79 -2.87 -13.81
CA VAL A 118 4.88 -2.88 -12.83
C VAL A 118 5.75 -4.12 -13.01
N ASN A 119 5.16 -5.30 -13.14
CA ASN A 119 5.90 -6.54 -13.34
C ASN A 119 6.74 -6.51 -14.61
N SER A 120 6.19 -5.98 -15.71
CA SER A 120 6.89 -5.85 -16.98
C SER A 120 8.09 -4.92 -16.89
N PHE A 121 7.93 -3.78 -16.19
CA PHE A 121 9.01 -2.85 -15.92
C PHE A 121 10.11 -3.48 -15.04
N VAL A 122 9.73 -4.09 -13.93
CA VAL A 122 10.64 -4.77 -13.00
C VAL A 122 11.39 -5.89 -13.71
N LYS A 123 10.69 -6.72 -14.49
CA LYS A 123 11.30 -7.80 -15.29
C LYS A 123 12.35 -7.27 -16.26
N ALA A 124 12.09 -6.14 -16.92
CA ALA A 124 13.05 -5.54 -17.84
C ALA A 124 14.31 -5.04 -17.10
N VAL A 125 14.13 -4.34 -15.97
CA VAL A 125 15.25 -3.78 -15.19
C VAL A 125 16.04 -4.88 -14.49
N VAL A 126 15.38 -5.76 -13.74
CA VAL A 126 16.02 -6.86 -13.00
C VAL A 126 16.70 -7.82 -13.96
N GLY A 127 16.06 -8.21 -15.06
CA GLY A 127 16.66 -9.10 -16.06
C GLY A 127 17.88 -8.50 -16.77
N TYR A 128 17.99 -7.16 -16.83
CA TYR A 128 19.16 -6.48 -17.38
C TYR A 128 20.37 -6.54 -16.44
N TYR A 129 20.16 -6.39 -15.13
CA TYR A 129 21.22 -6.41 -14.13
C TYR A 129 21.55 -7.82 -13.59
N TYR A 130 20.58 -8.74 -13.62
CA TYR A 130 20.73 -10.14 -13.22
C TYR A 130 20.46 -11.07 -14.41
N PRO A 131 21.47 -11.35 -15.26
CA PRO A 131 21.28 -12.18 -16.45
C PRO A 131 21.11 -13.67 -16.14
N SER A 132 21.32 -14.11 -14.90
CA SER A 132 21.12 -15.50 -14.48
C SER A 132 20.88 -15.62 -12.97
N ASP A 133 20.25 -16.74 -12.57
CA ASP A 133 20.07 -17.13 -11.17
C ASP A 133 21.40 -17.22 -10.40
N SER A 134 22.50 -17.50 -11.10
CA SER A 134 23.81 -17.52 -10.47
C SER A 134 24.25 -16.15 -9.97
N GLU A 135 23.82 -15.05 -10.61
CA GLU A 135 24.18 -13.70 -10.17
C GLU A 135 23.34 -13.31 -8.95
N VAL A 136 22.07 -13.71 -8.90
CA VAL A 136 21.20 -13.55 -7.72
C VAL A 136 21.80 -14.24 -6.49
N ARG A 137 22.24 -15.49 -6.62
CA ARG A 137 22.84 -16.25 -5.51
C ARG A 137 24.18 -15.68 -5.01
N LYS A 138 24.92 -14.99 -5.87
CA LYS A 138 26.24 -14.40 -5.50
C LYS A 138 26.12 -13.01 -4.89
N ASP A 139 24.99 -12.35 -5.08
CA ASP A 139 24.77 -10.99 -4.61
C ASP A 139 24.51 -10.97 -3.10
N THR A 140 25.55 -10.73 -2.32
CA THR A 140 25.46 -10.70 -0.87
C THR A 140 24.61 -9.55 -0.35
N GLU A 141 24.60 -8.38 -1.01
CA GLU A 141 23.76 -7.24 -0.59
C GLU A 141 22.27 -7.60 -0.74
N LEU A 142 21.90 -8.27 -1.84
CA LEU A 142 20.54 -8.76 -2.09
C LEU A 142 20.11 -9.82 -1.06
N GLN A 143 20.98 -10.78 -0.75
CA GLN A 143 20.65 -11.82 0.23
C GLN A 143 20.53 -11.26 1.65
N GLU A 144 21.40 -10.34 2.04
CA GLU A 144 21.32 -9.64 3.33
C GLU A 144 20.04 -8.79 3.41
N TRP A 145 19.69 -8.08 2.32
CA TRP A 145 18.48 -7.27 2.25
C TRP A 145 17.21 -8.07 2.51
N ILE A 146 17.02 -9.19 1.81
CA ILE A 146 15.80 -9.99 1.97
C ILE A 146 15.75 -10.70 3.32
N CYS A 147 16.91 -11.15 3.82
CA CYS A 147 17.02 -11.73 5.15
C CYS A 147 16.68 -10.71 6.26
N GLU A 148 17.10 -9.44 6.11
CA GLU A 148 16.76 -8.37 7.06
C GLU A 148 15.25 -8.12 7.08
N ILE A 149 14.59 -8.06 5.91
CA ILE A 149 13.13 -7.92 5.79
C ILE A 149 12.40 -9.08 6.48
N PHE A 150 12.79 -10.32 6.19
CA PHE A 150 12.15 -11.49 6.81
C PHE A 150 12.34 -11.52 8.33
N THR A 151 13.58 -11.27 8.79
CA THR A 151 13.94 -11.37 10.21
C THR A 151 13.31 -10.26 11.04
N HIS A 152 13.33 -9.01 10.57
CA HIS A 152 12.89 -7.86 11.36
C HIS A 152 11.51 -7.33 10.99
N GLY A 153 11.11 -7.44 9.72
CA GLY A 153 9.77 -7.05 9.27
C GLY A 153 8.73 -8.10 9.58
N PHE A 154 9.03 -9.36 9.25
CA PHE A 154 8.13 -10.51 9.47
C PHE A 154 8.46 -11.31 10.72
N LEU A 155 9.42 -10.84 11.54
CA LEU A 155 9.79 -11.44 12.82
C LEU A 155 10.23 -12.90 12.71
N GLY A 156 10.80 -13.29 11.55
CA GLY A 156 11.15 -14.68 11.25
C GLY A 156 9.94 -15.63 11.18
N ASN A 157 8.73 -15.10 10.99
CA ASN A 157 7.51 -15.90 10.91
C ASN A 157 7.47 -16.71 9.61
N THR A 158 7.84 -17.98 9.69
CA THR A 158 7.83 -18.90 8.53
C THR A 158 6.43 -19.15 7.97
N ALA A 159 5.37 -18.94 8.76
CA ALA A 159 3.99 -19.06 8.28
C ALA A 159 3.58 -17.92 7.34
N SER A 160 4.34 -16.83 7.29
CA SER A 160 4.13 -15.75 6.32
C SER A 160 4.54 -16.14 4.90
N GLU A 161 5.32 -17.21 4.73
CA GLU A 161 5.89 -17.64 3.45
C GLU A 161 6.72 -16.54 2.76
N PHE A 162 7.14 -15.50 3.50
CA PHE A 162 8.08 -14.51 2.99
C PHE A 162 9.44 -15.15 2.75
N PRO A 163 10.10 -14.85 1.63
CA PRO A 163 11.42 -15.40 1.36
C PRO A 163 12.44 -14.86 2.35
N ALA A 164 13.33 -15.74 2.83
CA ALA A 164 14.49 -15.36 3.63
C ALA A 164 15.78 -15.24 2.79
N SER A 165 15.72 -15.70 1.54
CA SER A 165 16.79 -15.68 0.53
C SER A 165 16.17 -15.74 -0.87
N PHE A 166 16.95 -15.39 -1.88
CA PHE A 166 16.57 -15.55 -3.29
C PHE A 166 17.52 -16.51 -4.01
N ASP A 167 16.96 -17.43 -4.78
CA ASP A 167 17.72 -18.38 -5.59
C ASP A 167 17.62 -18.10 -7.08
N THR A 168 16.56 -17.41 -7.51
CA THR A 168 16.24 -17.19 -8.92
C THR A 168 15.92 -15.74 -9.24
N VAL A 169 16.14 -15.35 -10.49
CA VAL A 169 15.77 -14.02 -11.01
C VAL A 169 14.27 -13.78 -10.91
N GLU A 170 13.45 -14.82 -11.11
CA GLU A 170 11.99 -14.71 -11.07
C GLU A 170 11.47 -14.38 -9.65
N GLU A 171 12.08 -14.94 -8.60
CA GLU A 171 11.73 -14.60 -7.22
C GLU A 171 12.01 -13.12 -6.91
N VAL A 172 13.15 -12.61 -7.38
CA VAL A 172 13.51 -11.18 -7.24
C VAL A 172 12.51 -10.30 -7.98
N ILE A 173 12.14 -10.68 -9.22
CA ILE A 173 11.13 -9.95 -10.01
C ILE A 173 9.79 -9.93 -9.27
N LYS A 174 9.31 -11.08 -8.79
CA LYS A 174 8.04 -11.19 -8.07
C LYS A 174 8.05 -10.32 -6.82
N PHE A 175 9.12 -10.38 -6.04
CA PHE A 175 9.24 -9.61 -4.80
C PHE A 175 9.27 -8.11 -5.04
N ILE A 176 10.08 -7.64 -5.98
CA ILE A 176 10.17 -6.21 -6.31
C ILE A 176 8.85 -5.70 -6.91
N THR A 177 8.16 -6.52 -7.71
CA THR A 177 6.81 -6.18 -8.21
C THR A 177 5.84 -5.97 -7.06
N MET A 178 5.79 -6.93 -6.12
CA MET A 178 4.95 -6.84 -4.92
C MET A 178 5.27 -5.60 -4.10
N LEU A 179 6.56 -5.33 -3.87
CA LEU A 179 7.01 -4.19 -3.09
C LEU A 179 6.57 -2.87 -3.75
N ILE A 180 6.91 -2.66 -5.02
CA ILE A 180 6.56 -1.42 -5.73
C ILE A 180 5.03 -1.24 -5.73
N PHE A 181 4.28 -2.29 -6.06
CA PHE A 181 2.82 -2.22 -6.05
C PHE A 181 2.25 -1.90 -4.65
N THR A 182 2.82 -2.48 -3.59
CA THR A 182 2.39 -2.25 -2.21
C THR A 182 2.53 -0.77 -1.79
N VAL A 183 3.65 -0.15 -2.16
CA VAL A 183 3.97 1.22 -1.74
C VAL A 183 3.43 2.30 -2.69
N THR A 184 2.86 1.89 -3.84
CA THR A 184 2.19 2.80 -4.79
C THR A 184 0.71 2.46 -4.92
N GLY A 185 0.34 1.55 -5.83
CA GLY A 185 -1.03 1.24 -6.20
C GLY A 185 -1.88 0.78 -5.03
N GLN A 186 -1.36 -0.12 -4.17
CA GLN A 186 -2.11 -0.59 -3.01
C GLN A 186 -2.37 0.55 -2.01
N HIS A 187 -1.37 1.36 -1.68
CA HIS A 187 -1.55 2.53 -0.79
C HIS A 187 -2.55 3.51 -1.37
N ALA A 188 -2.42 3.90 -2.64
CA ALA A 188 -3.36 4.80 -3.30
C ALA A 188 -4.81 4.26 -3.27
N ALA A 189 -5.00 2.97 -3.55
CA ALA A 189 -6.31 2.33 -3.54
C ALA A 189 -7.00 2.33 -2.17
N VAL A 190 -6.23 2.25 -1.07
CA VAL A 190 -6.78 2.25 0.29
C VAL A 190 -6.73 3.62 0.97
N ASN A 191 -5.95 4.57 0.46
CA ASN A 191 -5.77 5.90 1.03
C ASN A 191 -6.68 6.96 0.38
N ASN A 192 -6.71 7.02 -0.95
CA ASN A 192 -7.25 8.18 -1.67
C ASN A 192 -8.77 8.31 -1.56
N GLY A 193 -9.47 7.20 -1.32
CA GLY A 193 -10.92 7.19 -1.09
C GLY A 193 -11.34 7.50 0.34
N GLN A 194 -10.42 7.70 1.29
CA GLN A 194 -10.80 7.88 2.69
C GLN A 194 -11.79 9.02 2.87
N PHE A 195 -11.50 10.23 2.37
CA PHE A 195 -12.44 11.33 2.51
C PHE A 195 -13.79 11.08 1.80
N ASP A 196 -13.78 10.47 0.62
CA ASP A 196 -15.01 10.17 -0.14
C ASP A 196 -16.00 9.30 0.65
N TYR A 197 -15.49 8.32 1.39
CA TYR A 197 -16.33 7.38 2.15
C TYR A 197 -16.48 7.72 3.64
N TYR A 198 -15.47 8.33 4.27
CA TYR A 198 -15.45 8.61 5.71
C TYR A 198 -16.00 9.99 6.06
N SER A 199 -16.08 10.94 5.11
CA SER A 199 -16.62 12.28 5.37
C SER A 199 -18.11 12.24 5.73
N TRP A 200 -18.85 11.24 5.24
CA TRP A 200 -20.21 10.96 5.67
C TRP A 200 -20.21 9.93 6.81
N GLY A 201 -20.15 10.41 8.06
CA GLY A 201 -20.01 9.56 9.25
C GLY A 201 -20.96 8.34 9.34
N PRO A 202 -22.25 8.43 8.94
CA PRO A 202 -23.12 7.26 8.92
C PRO A 202 -22.72 6.15 7.93
N ASN A 203 -21.94 6.47 6.89
CA ASN A 203 -21.39 5.48 5.96
C ASN A 203 -20.21 4.72 6.58
N GLU A 204 -19.29 5.43 7.23
CA GLU A 204 -18.16 4.83 7.95
C GLU A 204 -17.87 5.60 9.24
N SER A 205 -18.00 4.92 10.39
CA SER A 205 -17.76 5.49 11.72
C SER A 205 -16.65 4.74 12.43
N LEU A 206 -15.58 5.46 12.80
CA LEU A 206 -14.46 4.91 13.58
C LEU A 206 -14.78 4.71 15.06
N LEU A 207 -15.87 5.32 15.54
CA LEU A 207 -16.35 5.25 16.91
C LEU A 207 -17.86 5.00 16.92
N LEU A 208 -18.29 4.01 17.68
CA LEU A 208 -19.67 3.78 18.11
C LEU A 208 -19.72 3.83 19.64
N ILE A 209 -20.67 4.60 20.19
CA ILE A 209 -20.79 4.90 21.62
C ILE A 209 -21.70 3.90 22.35
N LYS A 210 -22.46 3.09 21.61
CA LYS A 210 -23.37 2.06 22.17
C LYS A 210 -23.03 0.67 21.66
N PRO A 211 -23.32 -0.38 22.44
CA PRO A 211 -23.13 -1.76 22.00
C PRO A 211 -24.09 -2.12 20.86
N PRO A 212 -23.74 -3.13 20.04
CA PRO A 212 -24.64 -3.64 19.01
C PRO A 212 -26.01 -4.07 19.59
N PRO A 213 -27.11 -3.84 18.88
CA PRO A 213 -28.44 -4.27 19.33
C PRO A 213 -28.51 -5.80 19.41
N THR A 214 -29.06 -6.32 20.51
CA THR A 214 -29.18 -7.78 20.74
C THR A 214 -30.54 -8.34 20.35
N THR A 215 -31.53 -7.47 20.06
CA THR A 215 -32.91 -7.86 19.73
C THR A 215 -33.42 -7.08 18.53
N LYS A 216 -34.05 -7.78 17.58
CA LYS A 216 -34.66 -7.17 16.37
C LYS A 216 -35.87 -6.30 16.75
N GLY A 217 -36.13 -5.25 15.96
CA GLY A 217 -37.32 -4.39 16.11
C GLY A 217 -37.22 -3.32 17.21
N GLN A 218 -36.08 -3.20 17.90
CA GLN A 218 -35.88 -2.18 18.96
C GLN A 218 -35.14 -0.92 18.47
N SER A 219 -34.57 -0.96 17.27
CA SER A 219 -33.87 0.20 16.69
C SER A 219 -34.85 1.26 16.21
N SER A 220 -34.51 2.53 16.47
CA SER A 220 -35.19 3.72 15.95
C SER A 220 -34.15 4.73 15.47
N MET A 221 -34.58 5.79 14.76
CA MET A 221 -33.67 6.86 14.37
C MET A 221 -32.96 7.48 15.59
N LYS A 222 -33.68 7.61 16.71
CA LYS A 222 -33.10 8.10 17.97
C LYS A 222 -31.96 7.20 18.45
N THR A 223 -32.14 5.88 18.48
CA THR A 223 -31.08 4.97 18.95
C THR A 223 -29.89 4.94 18.01
N ILE A 224 -30.09 5.13 16.69
CA ILE A 224 -29.00 5.26 15.71
C ILE A 224 -28.17 6.51 16.03
N LEU A 225 -28.81 7.67 16.17
CA LEU A 225 -28.13 8.93 16.48
C LEU A 225 -27.41 8.89 17.83
N GLU A 226 -27.96 8.18 18.82
CA GLU A 226 -27.31 7.96 20.12
C GLU A 226 -26.16 6.93 20.08
N THR A 227 -26.03 6.15 19.00
CA THR A 227 -24.93 5.18 18.81
C THR A 227 -23.77 5.80 18.05
N LEU A 228 -24.06 6.71 17.12
CA LEU A 228 -23.06 7.47 16.37
C LEU A 228 -22.25 8.41 17.29
N PRO A 229 -21.04 8.81 16.86
CA PRO A 229 -20.20 9.73 17.62
C PRO A 229 -20.86 11.10 17.76
N ASP A 230 -20.45 11.85 18.79
CA ASP A 230 -20.91 13.23 18.94
C ASP A 230 -20.31 14.15 17.84
N VAL A 231 -20.74 15.41 17.82
CA VAL A 231 -20.28 16.37 16.81
C VAL A 231 -18.77 16.61 16.89
N GLY A 232 -18.19 16.65 18.09
CA GLY A 232 -16.77 16.93 18.29
C GLY A 232 -15.89 15.79 17.77
N ASP A 233 -16.24 14.55 18.10
CA ASP A 233 -15.52 13.37 17.59
C ASP A 233 -15.74 13.19 16.08
N THR A 234 -16.96 13.43 15.59
CA THR A 234 -17.26 13.38 14.14
C THR A 234 -16.40 14.37 13.36
N VAL A 235 -16.35 15.63 13.79
CA VAL A 235 -15.52 16.67 13.14
C VAL A 235 -14.03 16.32 13.23
N SER A 236 -13.58 15.79 14.36
CA SER A 236 -12.18 15.37 14.54
C SER A 236 -11.78 14.27 13.56
N PHE A 237 -12.62 13.23 13.41
CA PHE A 237 -12.36 12.16 12.44
C PHE A 237 -12.47 12.63 10.99
N ALA A 238 -13.45 13.48 10.66
CA ALA A 238 -13.59 14.06 9.32
C ALA A 238 -12.37 14.92 8.93
N ALA A 239 -11.86 15.74 9.86
CA ALA A 239 -10.65 16.54 9.65
C ALA A 239 -9.40 15.66 9.47
N MET A 240 -9.31 14.57 10.23
CA MET A 240 -8.22 13.59 10.10
C MET A 240 -8.23 12.95 8.71
N VAL A 241 -9.35 12.37 8.26
CA VAL A 241 -9.41 11.73 6.93
C VAL A 241 -9.28 12.73 5.79
N TRP A 242 -9.71 13.99 5.97
CA TRP A 242 -9.45 15.05 4.99
C TRP A 242 -7.97 15.32 4.82
N LEU A 243 -7.22 15.40 5.93
CA LEU A 243 -5.77 15.61 5.90
C LEU A 243 -5.05 14.43 5.24
N LEU A 244 -5.46 13.19 5.55
CA LEU A 244 -4.87 11.97 4.99
C LEU A 244 -5.19 11.76 3.50
N SER A 245 -6.21 12.44 2.97
CA SER A 245 -6.56 12.44 1.54
C SER A 245 -6.05 13.69 0.79
N ALA A 246 -5.28 14.56 1.45
CA ALA A 246 -4.79 15.78 0.83
C ALA A 246 -3.62 15.51 -0.12
N LYS A 247 -3.60 16.21 -1.26
CA LYS A 247 -2.45 16.22 -2.18
C LYS A 247 -1.48 17.33 -1.81
N TYR A 248 -0.19 16.99 -1.72
CA TYR A 248 0.87 17.94 -1.45
C TYR A 248 1.41 18.58 -2.73
N THR A 249 1.93 19.81 -2.63
CA THR A 249 2.43 20.56 -3.79
C THR A 249 3.70 19.96 -4.41
N ASP A 250 4.41 19.12 -3.67
CA ASP A 250 5.60 18.40 -4.10
C ASP A 250 5.35 16.89 -4.24
N GLU A 251 4.11 16.49 -4.53
CA GLU A 251 3.78 15.11 -4.88
C GLU A 251 4.61 14.63 -6.08
N VAL A 252 4.98 13.35 -6.07
CA VAL A 252 5.70 12.71 -7.18
C VAL A 252 4.86 11.52 -7.60
N LEU A 253 4.33 11.56 -8.82
CA LEU A 253 3.42 10.52 -9.29
C LEU A 253 4.19 9.25 -9.68
N MET A 254 3.48 8.14 -9.73
CA MET A 254 4.04 6.85 -10.10
C MET A 254 4.67 6.91 -11.50
N GLY A 255 5.92 6.46 -11.59
CA GLY A 255 6.69 6.51 -12.83
C GLY A 255 7.39 7.85 -13.09
N GLU A 256 7.20 8.85 -12.23
CA GLU A 256 8.02 10.06 -12.24
C GLU A 256 9.28 9.85 -11.40
N TYR A 257 10.43 10.20 -11.98
CA TYR A 257 11.74 10.03 -11.38
C TYR A 257 12.57 11.30 -11.56
N PRO A 258 12.26 12.40 -10.82
CA PRO A 258 12.94 13.68 -10.98
C PRO A 258 14.43 13.60 -10.63
N ASP A 259 14.80 12.73 -9.69
CA ASP A 259 16.19 12.43 -9.36
C ASP A 259 16.72 11.28 -10.24
N GLU A 260 17.54 11.62 -11.24
CA GLU A 260 18.11 10.63 -12.16
C GLU A 260 19.16 9.72 -11.50
N ARG A 261 18.73 8.58 -10.97
CA ARG A 261 19.62 7.55 -10.37
C ARG A 261 20.20 6.57 -11.39
N PHE A 262 19.47 6.30 -12.46
CA PHE A 262 19.97 5.54 -13.61
C PHE A 262 20.54 6.47 -14.66
N GLN A 263 21.77 6.19 -15.09
CA GLN A 263 22.47 6.94 -16.15
C GLN A 263 22.57 6.13 -17.45
N GLU A 264 22.40 4.82 -17.33
CA GLU A 264 22.47 3.85 -18.41
C GLU A 264 21.32 4.07 -19.42
N PRO A 265 21.62 4.18 -20.73
CA PRO A 265 20.60 4.38 -21.76
C PRO A 265 19.51 3.29 -21.77
N ALA A 266 19.89 2.04 -21.49
CA ALA A 266 18.97 0.91 -21.42
C ALA A 266 17.92 1.09 -20.31
N ALA A 267 18.36 1.45 -19.10
CA ALA A 267 17.46 1.70 -17.97
C ALA A 267 16.54 2.90 -18.25
N LYS A 268 17.06 4.00 -18.81
CA LYS A 268 16.25 5.16 -19.23
C LYS A 268 15.20 4.78 -20.28
N GLN A 269 15.51 3.88 -21.20
CA GLN A 269 14.54 3.38 -22.18
C GLN A 269 13.44 2.52 -21.53
N MET A 270 13.80 1.67 -20.57
CA MET A 270 12.83 0.87 -19.80
C MET A 270 11.87 1.76 -19.00
N MET A 271 12.39 2.82 -18.35
CA MET A 271 11.57 3.81 -17.63
C MET A 271 10.61 4.55 -18.58
N LYS A 272 11.07 4.96 -19.77
CA LYS A 272 10.18 5.57 -20.78
C LYS A 272 9.07 4.65 -21.23
N LYS A 273 9.38 3.35 -21.41
CA LYS A 273 8.37 2.35 -21.76
C LYS A 273 7.34 2.20 -20.64
N PHE A 274 7.79 2.11 -19.38
CA PHE A 274 6.91 2.06 -18.21
C PHE A 274 5.98 3.28 -18.13
N GLN A 275 6.51 4.49 -18.33
CA GLN A 275 5.73 5.72 -18.37
C GLN A 275 4.66 5.73 -19.48
N ALA A 276 4.99 5.19 -20.66
CA ALA A 276 4.02 5.06 -21.75
C ALA A 276 2.90 4.07 -21.40
N GLU A 277 3.24 2.90 -20.84
CA GLU A 277 2.23 1.90 -20.42
C GLU A 277 1.32 2.43 -19.31
N LEU A 278 1.84 3.23 -18.36
CA LEU A 278 1.04 3.93 -17.36
C LEU A 278 0.09 4.96 -17.99
N SER A 279 0.56 5.71 -19.00
CA SER A 279 -0.28 6.66 -19.74
C SER A 279 -1.43 5.95 -20.46
N ASP A 280 -1.16 4.82 -21.11
CA ASP A 280 -2.18 4.01 -21.79
C ASP A 280 -3.24 3.49 -20.80
N LEU A 281 -2.81 3.03 -19.61
CA LEU A 281 -3.73 2.62 -18.54
C LEU A 281 -4.59 3.78 -18.04
N SER A 282 -4.00 4.97 -17.86
CA SER A 282 -4.74 6.17 -17.44
C SER A 282 -5.84 6.55 -18.44
N GLU A 283 -5.56 6.49 -19.74
CA GLU A 283 -6.54 6.75 -20.79
C GLU A 283 -7.68 5.71 -20.77
N ALA A 284 -7.34 4.43 -20.61
CA ALA A 284 -8.31 3.34 -20.52
C ALA A 284 -9.26 3.50 -19.31
N ILE A 285 -8.70 3.79 -18.12
CA ILE A 285 -9.48 4.03 -16.90
C ILE A 285 -10.37 5.26 -17.06
N SER A 286 -9.83 6.35 -17.61
CA SER A 286 -10.58 7.59 -17.85
C SER A 286 -11.76 7.35 -18.80
N THR A 287 -11.53 6.62 -19.90
CA THR A 287 -12.57 6.26 -20.86
C THR A 287 -13.67 5.40 -20.24
N ARG A 288 -13.29 4.38 -19.44
CA ARG A 288 -14.21 3.53 -18.69
C ARG A 288 -15.06 4.35 -17.72
N ASN A 289 -14.43 5.27 -16.99
CA ASN A 289 -15.10 6.08 -15.97
C ASN A 289 -16.13 7.07 -16.53
N LEU A 290 -16.00 7.51 -17.79
CA LEU A 290 -17.03 8.34 -18.45
C LEU A 290 -18.39 7.63 -18.61
N GLN A 291 -18.42 6.31 -18.48
CA GLN A 291 -19.63 5.50 -18.61
C GLN A 291 -20.22 5.09 -17.24
N LEU A 292 -19.62 5.52 -16.13
CA LEU A 292 -20.04 5.15 -14.78
C LEU A 292 -20.76 6.30 -14.07
N GLU A 293 -21.79 5.98 -13.29
CA GLU A 293 -22.43 6.96 -12.39
C GLU A 293 -21.48 7.39 -11.28
N ILE A 294 -20.74 6.43 -10.71
CA ILE A 294 -19.70 6.68 -9.71
C ILE A 294 -18.38 6.14 -10.29
N PRO A 295 -17.46 7.02 -10.72
CA PRO A 295 -16.19 6.59 -11.28
C PRO A 295 -15.28 6.01 -10.20
N TYR A 296 -14.48 5.00 -10.57
CA TYR A 296 -13.40 4.50 -9.71
C TYR A 296 -12.07 5.05 -10.21
N THR A 297 -11.46 5.95 -9.44
CA THR A 297 -10.30 6.75 -9.85
C THR A 297 -9.01 6.43 -9.09
N TYR A 298 -9.09 5.71 -7.97
CA TYR A 298 -7.97 5.57 -7.01
C TYR A 298 -6.75 4.81 -7.56
N LEU A 299 -6.92 4.03 -8.63
CA LEU A 299 -5.84 3.33 -9.33
C LEU A 299 -5.52 3.93 -10.71
N ASN A 300 -6.03 5.13 -11.00
CA ASN A 300 -5.56 5.86 -12.18
C ASN A 300 -4.11 6.32 -11.93
N PRO A 301 -3.13 6.01 -12.80
CA PRO A 301 -1.73 6.42 -12.59
C PRO A 301 -1.50 7.91 -12.31
N THR A 302 -2.40 8.80 -12.73
CA THR A 302 -2.34 10.24 -12.41
C THR A 302 -2.72 10.58 -10.97
N GLU A 303 -3.22 9.61 -10.21
CA GLU A 303 -3.67 9.73 -8.82
C GLU A 303 -2.80 8.90 -7.86
N ILE A 304 -1.82 8.16 -8.37
CA ILE A 304 -0.98 7.27 -7.58
C ILE A 304 0.36 7.95 -7.32
N GLU A 305 0.70 8.18 -6.05
CA GLU A 305 2.04 8.63 -5.67
C GLU A 305 3.08 7.51 -5.80
N ASN A 306 4.33 7.91 -6.01
CA ASN A 306 5.44 6.97 -6.20
C ASN A 306 5.85 6.25 -4.90
N SER A 307 5.34 6.67 -3.74
CA SER A 307 5.68 6.15 -2.41
C SER A 307 4.56 6.42 -1.40
N VAL A 308 4.58 5.72 -0.26
CA VAL A 308 3.74 6.06 0.90
C VAL A 308 4.26 7.34 1.56
N ALA A 309 3.61 8.47 1.29
CA ALA A 309 4.03 9.81 1.72
C ALA A 309 3.00 10.56 2.60
N ILE A 310 1.78 10.05 2.70
CA ILE A 310 0.67 10.55 3.52
C ILE A 310 0.02 9.40 4.29
#